data_AF-A0A1J4YL79-F1
#
_entry.id   AF-A0A1J4YL79-F1
#
_cell.length_a   1.000
_cell.length_b   1.000
_cell.length_c   1.000
_cell.angle_alpha   90.00
_cell.angle_beta   90.00
_cell.angle_gamma   90.00
#
_symmetry.space_group_name_H-M   'P 1'
#
loop_
_entity.id
_entity.type
_entity.pdbx_description
1 polymer ?
#
loop_
_entity_poly.entity_id
_entity_poly.type
_entity_poly.pdbx_seq_one_letter_code
_entity_poly.pdbx_strand_id
1 'polypeptide(L)'
;MSDGLRSNFVNNKDAREIPEVKYIKIPSSSIEEIQGKVNQQITDEKKRRKIGIYLVRKYSGKKLNEIAEYYGRISDAGVSRLYLRMENERKQNRRLDELISVVEKMLNVET
;
A
#
# COMPACT_ATOMS: atom_id res chain seq x y z
N MET A 1 6.58 -52.25 -1.58
CA MET A 1 5.23 -51.72 -1.84
C MET A 1 5.12 -50.40 -1.12
N SER A 2 4.80 -49.36 -1.87
CA SER A 2 4.89 -47.96 -1.51
C SER A 2 3.66 -47.45 -0.75
N ASP A 3 3.88 -46.35 -0.06
CA ASP A 3 2.97 -45.23 0.21
C ASP A 3 1.80 -45.37 1.19
N GLY A 4 1.93 -44.62 2.28
CA GLY A 4 0.87 -44.27 3.22
C GLY A 4 1.09 -42.93 3.91
N LEU A 5 1.58 -41.91 3.17
CA LEU A 5 1.74 -40.53 3.63
C LEU A 5 0.52 -39.68 3.22
N ARG A 6 -0.42 -39.43 4.14
CA ARG A 6 -1.41 -38.33 4.08
C ARG A 6 -1.96 -38.07 5.49
N SER A 7 -2.17 -36.87 6.01
CA SER A 7 -1.84 -35.49 5.64
C SER A 7 -2.36 -34.66 6.83
N ASN A 8 -1.49 -34.17 7.71
CA ASN A 8 -1.86 -33.15 8.70
C ASN A 8 -0.95 -31.94 8.49
N PHE A 9 -1.21 -31.21 7.41
CA PHE A 9 -0.58 -29.91 7.19
C PHE A 9 -1.27 -28.86 8.07
N VAL A 10 -0.74 -28.67 9.27
CA VAL A 10 -0.80 -27.39 9.95
C VAL A 10 -0.04 -26.40 9.08
N ASN A 11 -0.73 -25.50 8.39
CA ASN A 11 -0.10 -24.39 7.67
C ASN A 11 -0.57 -23.07 8.28
N ASN A 12 -0.22 -22.91 9.55
CA ASN A 12 -0.14 -21.61 10.20
C ASN A 12 1.11 -20.93 9.61
N LYS A 13 0.95 -20.26 8.47
CA LYS A 13 2.01 -19.45 7.89
C LYS A 13 1.81 -18.02 8.36
N ASP A 14 2.47 -17.75 9.48
CA ASP A 14 2.95 -16.45 9.89
C ASP A 14 3.26 -15.60 8.66
N ALA A 15 2.43 -14.59 8.44
CA ALA A 15 2.75 -13.50 7.54
C ALA A 15 3.90 -12.76 8.21
N ARG A 16 5.13 -13.21 7.92
CA ARG A 16 6.39 -12.60 8.35
C ARG A 16 6.27 -11.09 8.19
N GLU A 17 6.25 -10.42 9.33
CA GLU A 17 6.31 -8.98 9.43
C GLU A 17 7.56 -8.51 8.67
N ILE A 18 7.34 -7.64 7.69
CA ILE A 18 8.41 -7.05 6.91
C ILE A 18 9.21 -6.13 7.87
N PRO A 19 10.55 -6.24 7.93
CA PRO A 19 11.34 -5.51 8.92
C PRO A 19 11.27 -3.99 8.71
N GLU A 20 10.99 -3.29 9.82
CA GLU A 20 11.19 -1.86 10.07
C GLU A 20 10.85 -0.90 8.93
N VAL A 21 9.55 -0.66 8.74
CA VAL A 21 9.12 0.65 8.26
C VAL A 21 9.53 1.66 9.33
N LYS A 22 10.53 2.52 9.05
CA LYS A 22 10.81 3.69 9.88
C LYS A 22 9.55 4.56 9.91
N TYR A 23 8.74 4.39 10.95
CA TYR A 23 7.57 5.21 11.21
C TYR A 23 8.06 6.60 11.60
N ILE A 24 8.33 7.45 10.60
CA ILE A 24 8.31 8.90 10.83
C ILE A 24 6.92 9.18 11.41
N LYS A 25 6.87 9.86 12.55
CA LYS A 25 5.62 10.25 13.22
C LYS A 25 4.86 11.21 12.30
N ILE A 26 4.13 10.63 11.36
CA ILE A 26 3.29 11.33 10.43
C ILE A 26 1.92 11.41 11.08
N PRO A 27 1.24 12.58 11.06
CA PRO A 27 -0.15 12.64 11.50
C PRO A 27 -0.92 11.56 10.76
N SER A 28 -1.63 10.70 11.49
CA SER A 28 -2.43 9.63 10.91
C SER A 28 -3.56 10.25 10.09
N SER A 29 -3.27 10.58 8.83
CA SER A 29 -4.26 11.10 7.90
C SER A 29 -5.28 10.00 7.62
N SER A 30 -6.56 10.39 7.58
CA SER A 30 -7.62 9.45 7.24
C SER A 30 -7.46 8.97 5.79
N ILE A 31 -8.08 7.82 5.47
CA ILE A 31 -8.05 7.30 4.10
C ILE A 31 -8.68 8.32 3.15
N GLU A 32 -9.75 8.97 3.59
CA GLU A 32 -10.53 9.96 2.87
C GLU A 32 -9.72 11.24 2.61
N GLU A 33 -8.93 11.70 3.59
CA GLU A 33 -8.07 12.87 3.40
C GLU A 33 -7.02 12.62 2.33
N ILE A 34 -6.31 11.48 2.44
CA ILE A 34 -5.30 11.07 1.45
C ILE A 34 -5.95 10.95 0.08
N GLN A 35 -7.11 10.32 -0.01
CA GLN A 35 -7.85 10.22 -1.26
C GLN A 35 -8.32 11.56 -1.82
N GLY A 36 -8.75 12.49 -0.97
CA GLY A 36 -9.09 13.84 -1.39
C GLY A 36 -7.93 14.53 -2.10
N LYS A 37 -6.72 14.46 -1.54
CA LYS A 37 -5.52 15.06 -2.16
C LYS A 37 -5.10 14.36 -3.45
N VAL A 38 -5.17 13.03 -3.49
CA VAL A 38 -4.89 12.24 -4.71
C VAL A 38 -5.88 12.60 -5.82
N ASN A 39 -7.17 12.73 -5.50
CA ASN A 39 -8.22 13.08 -6.45
C ASN A 39 -8.06 14.49 -7.02
N GLN A 40 -7.54 15.44 -6.22
CA GLN A 40 -7.24 16.80 -6.66
C GLN A 40 -6.09 16.82 -7.67
N GLN A 41 -5.06 15.98 -7.48
CA GLN A 41 -3.84 16.02 -8.27
C GLN A 41 -3.84 15.10 -9.50
N ILE A 42 -4.60 14.00 -9.46
CA ILE A 42 -4.50 12.94 -10.47
C ILE A 42 -5.87 12.69 -11.11
N THR A 43 -5.97 13.01 -12.40
CA THR A 43 -7.20 12.82 -13.19
C THR A 43 -7.39 11.39 -13.66
N ASP A 44 -6.30 10.70 -14.03
CA ASP A 44 -6.34 9.31 -14.50
C ASP A 44 -6.75 8.36 -13.37
N GLU A 45 -7.90 7.70 -13.55
CA GLU A 45 -8.51 6.84 -12.53
C GLU A 45 -7.61 5.68 -12.10
N LYS A 46 -6.91 5.05 -13.07
CA LYS A 46 -6.04 3.90 -12.79
C LYS A 46 -4.83 4.32 -11.96
N LYS A 47 -4.21 5.46 -12.28
CA LYS A 47 -3.10 6.04 -11.52
C LYS A 47 -3.56 6.52 -10.15
N ARG A 48 -4.69 7.22 -10.09
CA ARG A 48 -5.30 7.73 -8.85
C ARG A 48 -5.51 6.61 -7.84
N ARG A 49 -6.10 5.50 -8.28
CA ARG A 49 -6.31 4.32 -7.44
C ARG A 49 -5.00 3.71 -6.94
N LYS A 50 -4.01 3.52 -7.81
CA LYS A 50 -2.71 2.93 -7.42
C LYS A 50 -1.94 3.82 -6.45
N ILE A 51 -1.82 5.11 -6.77
CA ILE A 51 -1.13 6.09 -5.93
C ILE A 51 -1.87 6.25 -4.61
N GLY A 52 -3.20 6.24 -4.64
CA GLY A 52 -4.04 6.21 -3.45
C GLY A 52 -3.71 5.07 -2.51
N ILE A 53 -3.77 3.82 -3.00
CA ILE A 53 -3.47 2.64 -2.19
C ILE A 53 -2.05 2.71 -1.62
N TYR A 54 -1.09 3.15 -2.43
CA TYR A 54 0.30 3.35 -2.01
C TYR A 54 0.43 4.34 -0.85
N LEU A 55 -0.12 5.55 -1.00
CA LEU A 55 -0.03 6.61 0.01
C LEU A 55 -0.80 6.26 1.28
N VAL A 56 -1.99 5.67 1.16
CA VAL A 56 -2.77 5.21 2.31
C VAL A 56 -1.98 4.15 3.07
N ARG A 57 -1.40 3.17 2.38
CA ARG A 57 -0.58 2.14 3.04
C ARG A 57 0.65 2.74 3.73
N LYS A 58 1.23 3.79 3.16
CA LYS A 58 2.44 4.44 3.66
C LYS A 58 2.17 5.35 4.87
N TYR A 59 1.03 6.05 4.90
CA TYR A 59 0.83 7.17 5.82
C TYR A 59 -0.38 7.07 6.76
N SER A 60 -1.40 6.26 6.46
CA SER A 60 -2.63 6.24 7.28
C SER A 60 -2.53 5.43 8.57
N GLY A 61 -1.53 4.56 8.71
CA GLY A 61 -1.44 3.58 9.81
C GLY A 61 -2.48 2.46 9.78
N LYS A 62 -3.33 2.41 8.75
CA LYS A 62 -4.40 1.40 8.60
C LYS A 62 -3.87 0.01 8.29
N LYS A 63 -4.59 -1.00 8.76
CA LYS A 63 -4.31 -2.42 8.45
C LYS A 63 -4.62 -2.72 6.98
N LEU A 64 -3.95 -3.74 6.42
CA LEU A 64 -4.12 -4.12 5.02
C LEU A 64 -5.57 -4.47 4.67
N ASN A 65 -6.29 -5.13 5.58
CA ASN A 65 -7.70 -5.48 5.40
C ASN A 65 -8.61 -4.24 5.39
N GLU A 66 -8.39 -3.26 6.27
CA GLU A 66 -9.14 -1.98 6.28
C GLU A 66 -8.93 -1.22 4.95
N ILE A 67 -7.70 -1.20 4.44
CA ILE A 67 -7.40 -0.58 3.15
C ILE A 67 -8.08 -1.35 2.01
N ALA A 68 -8.01 -2.68 2.01
CA ALA A 68 -8.63 -3.51 1.00
C ALA A 68 -10.16 -3.33 0.96
N GLU A 69 -10.80 -3.24 2.13
CA GLU A 69 -12.23 -2.97 2.28
C GLU A 69 -12.60 -1.61 1.69
N TYR A 70 -11.86 -0.56 2.04
CA TYR A 70 -12.11 0.79 1.50
C TYR A 70 -12.05 0.84 -0.03
N TYR A 71 -11.01 0.27 -0.63
CA TYR A 71 -10.82 0.35 -2.08
C TYR A 71 -11.70 -0.64 -2.85
N GLY A 72 -12.19 -1.71 -2.21
CA GLY A 72 -12.87 -2.84 -2.84
C GLY A 72 -12.03 -3.52 -3.93
N ARG A 73 -12.47 -4.65 -4.47
CA ARG A 73 -11.83 -5.31 -5.65
C ARG A 73 -10.30 -5.50 -5.54
N ILE A 74 -9.75 -5.57 -4.33
CA ILE A 74 -8.35 -5.86 -4.04
C ILE A 74 -8.30 -6.59 -2.70
N SER A 75 -7.47 -7.62 -2.58
CA SER A 75 -7.22 -8.29 -1.30
C SER A 75 -6.17 -7.54 -0.48
N ASP A 76 -6.11 -7.84 0.81
CA ASP A 76 -5.03 -7.42 1.72
C ASP A 76 -3.63 -7.75 1.16
N ALA A 77 -3.45 -8.97 0.62
CA ALA A 77 -2.23 -9.38 -0.06
C ALA A 77 -1.99 -8.57 -1.34
N GLY A 78 -3.06 -8.20 -2.05
CA GLY A 78 -3.01 -7.31 -3.21
C GLY A 78 -2.51 -5.92 -2.85
N VAL A 79 -2.96 -5.35 -1.72
CA VAL A 79 -2.49 -4.06 -1.19
C VAL A 79 -0.99 -4.11 -0.92
N SER A 80 -0.52 -5.14 -0.22
CA SER A 80 0.90 -5.33 0.08
C SER A 80 1.77 -5.42 -1.19
N ARG A 81 1.35 -6.24 -2.16
CA ARG A 81 2.07 -6.36 -3.46
C ARG A 81 2.06 -5.07 -4.27
N LEU A 82 0.94 -4.35 -4.28
CA LEU A 82 0.83 -3.07 -4.98
C LEU A 82 1.77 -2.04 -4.36
N TYR A 83 1.82 -1.95 -3.03
CA TYR A 83 2.73 -1.06 -2.32
C TYR A 83 4.19 -1.32 -2.71
N LEU A 84 4.65 -2.59 -2.66
CA LEU A 84 6.02 -2.95 -3.04
C LEU A 84 6.31 -2.65 -4.53
N ARG A 85 5.33 -2.87 -5.41
CA ARG A 85 5.48 -2.54 -6.84
C ARG A 85 5.65 -1.04 -7.02
N MET A 86 4.84 -0.23 -6.35
CA MET A 86 4.89 1.23 -6.43
C MET A 86 6.19 1.79 -5.83
N GLU A 87 6.69 1.23 -4.73
CA GLU A 87 8.01 1.57 -4.17
C GLU A 87 9.14 1.35 -5.21
N ASN A 88 9.12 0.21 -5.90
CA ASN A 88 10.12 -0.09 -6.92
C ASN A 88 9.94 0.78 -8.18
N GLU A 89 8.70 0.98 -8.63
CA GLU A 89 8.39 1.81 -9.81
C GLU A 89 8.80 3.27 -9.57
N ARG A 90 8.55 3.80 -8.37
CA ARG A 90 8.95 5.16 -7.96
C ARG A 90 10.45 5.38 -8.13
N LYS A 91 11.28 4.42 -7.74
CA LYS A 91 12.75 4.51 -7.86
C LYS A 91 13.24 4.58 -9.31
N GLN A 92 12.46 4.06 -10.25
CA GLN A 92 12.86 3.93 -11.65
C GLN A 92 12.14 4.92 -12.57
N ASN A 93 11.01 5.48 -12.13
CA ASN A 93 10.15 6.34 -12.92
C ASN A 93 10.07 7.74 -12.30
N ARG A 94 10.91 8.65 -12.80
CA ARG A 94 10.97 10.05 -12.33
C ARG A 94 9.61 10.76 -12.37
N ARG A 95 8.79 10.50 -13.40
CA ARG A 95 7.46 11.13 -13.51
C ARG A 95 6.51 10.62 -12.44
N LEU A 96 6.59 9.35 -12.09
CA LEU A 96 5.79 8.79 -11.00
C LEU A 96 6.25 9.36 -9.66
N ASP A 97 7.56 9.45 -9.44
CA ASP A 97 8.14 10.04 -8.24
C ASP A 97 7.75 11.50 -8.05
N GLU A 98 7.85 12.32 -9.10
CA GLU A 98 7.39 13.72 -9.10
C GLU A 98 5.90 13.82 -8.72
N LEU A 99 5.04 12.99 -9.31
CA LEU A 99 3.60 12.99 -9.00
C LEU A 99 3.31 12.63 -7.54
N ILE A 100 3.95 11.57 -7.04
CA ILE A 100 3.80 11.14 -5.65
C ILE A 100 4.30 12.22 -4.69
N SER A 101 5.45 12.84 -5.00
CA SER A 101 6.07 13.89 -4.19
C SER A 101 5.20 15.13 -4.09
N VAL A 102 4.46 15.50 -5.15
CA VAL A 102 3.49 16.61 -5.07
C VAL A 102 2.39 16.30 -4.06
N VAL A 103 1.83 15.08 -4.09
CA VAL A 103 0.78 14.69 -3.13
C VAL A 103 1.33 14.59 -1.71
N GLU A 104 2.55 14.09 -1.52
CA GLU A 104 3.23 14.04 -0.22
C GLU A 104 3.42 15.44 0.37
N LYS A 105 3.82 16.42 -0.44
CA LYS A 105 3.86 17.84 -0.03
C LYS A 105 2.49 18.37 0.39
N MET A 106 1.42 18.00 -0.33
CA MET A 106 0.04 18.39 0.02
C MET A 106 -0.47 17.76 1.33
N LEU A 107 0.13 16.64 1.74
CA LEU A 107 -0.17 15.94 3.00
C LEU A 107 0.74 16.41 4.15
N ASN A 108 1.66 17.35 3.90
CA ASN A 108 2.69 17.77 4.85
C ASN A 108 3.52 16.59 5.38
N VAL A 109 3.74 15.58 4.54
CA VAL A 109 4.62 14.45 4.84
C VAL A 109 5.90 14.65 4.05
N GLU A 110 6.97 15.06 4.72
CA GLU A 110 8.27 15.22 4.06
C GLU A 110 8.87 13.87 3.69
N THR A 111 9.43 13.80 2.48
CA THR A 111 10.22 12.71 1.91
C THR A 111 11.71 12.96 2.02
#